data_AF-A0A7C3J2L8-F1
#
_entry.id   AF-A0A7C3J2L8-F1
#
_cell.length_a   1.000
_cell.length_b   1.000
_cell.length_c   1.000
_cell.angle_alpha   90.00
_cell.angle_beta   90.00
_cell.angle_gamma   90.00
#
_symmetry.space_group_name_H-M   'P 1'
#
loop_
_entity.id
_entity.type
_entity.pdbx_description
1 polymer ?
#
loop_
_entity_poly.entity_id
_entity_poly.type
_entity_poly.pdbx_seq_one_letter_code
_entity_poly.pdbx_strand_id
1 'polypeptide(L)'
;MRASITSLYEFNPWWQDIERIEKDPQVTEWRGAAFRWVPRLCRTFEDADVIYTMRGPRRVGKTTLLKLKIMELLRKGTPPKNILYFSCDLLDGPRQLAETVDLYLDQVRGETPSAGKNERTHIFIDEVSSVKDWQKGLKAIIDAGKLRGCTVILTGSHSMDIRKASETLAGRRGDAASLRYGSPDKVFLPMKFSEYAETRSAEVRGAIREVRALSPEGRKAALLQVLDGKLPELFRGVMGQSRRLEEMLDDYLITGGMPQAINEYASRHAISDGTYSDFVDLIMKDISQWGGEEVLARQVLWRVSETMATQVSPNALKEGTEIADYRTVEKYLNALKGSFVLGTAYRLDVTRGQPFYRKERKVYFVDPFIFHACRGWLSGRDAFDASNMFLETAEMKGRLLEGVVFSHMARLAYGLAPSPLFDASSAVFYWKSRKGRELDFAFSLEGKYVPVEVKYSSRIRREDCYSIYDFMKTGTAARRGIVVTRDVLEVEAGGSCAKVPCYLFLLLA
;
A
#
# COMPACT_ATOMS: atom_id res chain seq x y z
N MET A 1 -10.83 -0.79 -30.87
CA MET A 1 -11.63 -1.94 -31.41
C MET A 1 -12.98 -1.96 -30.67
N ARG A 2 -14.15 -2.10 -31.32
CA ARG A 2 -15.44 -2.14 -30.57
C ARG A 2 -15.54 -3.46 -29.81
N ALA A 3 -15.89 -3.42 -28.53
CA ALA A 3 -16.17 -4.63 -27.76
C ALA A 3 -17.36 -5.38 -28.40
N SER A 4 -17.19 -6.69 -28.59
CA SER A 4 -18.21 -7.59 -29.11
C SER A 4 -18.61 -8.60 -28.04
N ILE A 5 -19.76 -9.25 -28.21
CA ILE A 5 -20.18 -10.35 -27.33
C ILE A 5 -19.07 -11.42 -27.28
N THR A 6 -18.46 -11.75 -28.42
CA THR A 6 -17.34 -12.70 -28.51
C THR A 6 -16.17 -12.29 -27.62
N SER A 7 -15.75 -11.02 -27.65
CA SER A 7 -14.68 -10.53 -26.78
C SER A 7 -15.03 -10.65 -25.29
N LEU A 8 -16.30 -10.47 -24.92
CA LEU A 8 -16.73 -10.67 -23.54
C LEU A 8 -16.60 -12.14 -23.11
N TYR A 9 -16.92 -13.10 -23.97
CA TYR A 9 -16.72 -14.53 -23.67
C TYR A 9 -15.24 -14.90 -23.51
N GLU A 10 -14.33 -14.25 -24.26
CA GLU A 10 -12.89 -14.46 -24.13
C GLU A 10 -12.36 -14.00 -22.76
N PHE A 11 -12.82 -12.85 -22.27
CA PHE A 11 -12.46 -12.36 -20.93
C PHE A 11 -13.12 -13.16 -19.79
N ASN A 12 -14.24 -13.83 -20.06
CA ASN A 12 -15.10 -14.48 -19.08
C ASN A 12 -15.34 -15.95 -19.41
N PRO A 13 -14.29 -16.79 -19.50
CA PRO A 13 -14.43 -18.17 -19.91
C PRO A 13 -15.33 -19.00 -18.96
N TRP A 14 -15.48 -18.57 -17.70
CA TRP A 14 -16.37 -19.21 -16.73
C TRP A 14 -17.86 -19.13 -17.08
N TRP A 15 -18.27 -18.25 -18.01
CA TRP A 15 -19.65 -18.21 -18.50
C TRP A 15 -20.06 -19.48 -19.23
N GLN A 16 -19.11 -20.21 -19.80
CA GLN A 16 -19.35 -21.49 -20.45
C GLN A 16 -19.14 -22.66 -19.49
N ASP A 17 -18.12 -22.58 -18.65
CA ASP A 17 -17.75 -23.63 -17.71
C ASP A 17 -17.01 -23.02 -16.52
N ILE A 18 -17.61 -23.15 -15.33
CA ILE A 18 -17.10 -22.57 -14.08
C ILE A 18 -15.65 -22.98 -13.80
N GLU A 19 -15.26 -24.21 -14.15
CA GLU A 19 -13.91 -24.71 -13.89
C GLU A 19 -12.83 -23.98 -14.69
N ARG A 20 -13.19 -23.25 -15.76
CA ARG A 20 -12.22 -22.48 -16.54
C ARG A 20 -11.57 -21.36 -15.76
N ILE A 21 -12.16 -20.88 -14.66
CA ILE A 21 -11.47 -19.93 -13.75
C ILE A 21 -10.23 -20.57 -13.12
N GLU A 22 -10.23 -21.88 -12.88
CA GLU A 22 -9.11 -22.59 -12.26
C GLU A 22 -7.89 -22.69 -13.22
N LYS A 23 -8.13 -22.50 -14.53
CA LYS A 23 -7.14 -22.47 -15.61
C LYS A 23 -6.75 -21.04 -16.04
N ASP A 24 -7.32 -20.00 -15.42
CA ASP A 24 -6.91 -18.62 -15.69
C ASP A 24 -5.41 -18.46 -15.38
N PRO A 25 -4.64 -17.75 -16.23
CA PRO A 25 -3.20 -17.62 -16.05
C PRO A 25 -2.80 -17.07 -14.67
N GLN A 26 -3.53 -16.05 -14.19
CA GLN A 26 -3.24 -15.40 -12.90
C GLN A 26 -3.52 -16.35 -11.72
N VAL A 27 -4.60 -17.12 -11.83
CA VAL A 27 -4.98 -18.11 -10.80
C VAL A 27 -3.99 -19.28 -10.79
N THR A 28 -3.55 -19.73 -11.97
CA THR A 28 -2.59 -20.83 -12.13
C THR A 28 -1.22 -20.44 -11.58
N GLU A 29 -0.73 -19.25 -11.94
CA GLU A 29 0.52 -18.69 -11.41
C GLU A 29 0.48 -18.57 -9.88
N TRP A 30 -0.61 -18.00 -9.34
CA TRP A 30 -0.80 -17.90 -7.89
C TRP A 30 -0.82 -19.27 -7.20
N ARG A 31 -1.47 -20.28 -7.79
CA ARG A 31 -1.53 -21.64 -7.22
C ARG A 31 -0.16 -22.33 -7.27
N GLY A 32 0.61 -22.09 -8.33
CA GLY A 32 1.97 -22.61 -8.51
C GLY A 32 3.04 -21.91 -7.68
N ALA A 33 2.75 -20.70 -7.18
CA ALA A 33 3.69 -19.92 -6.38
C ALA A 33 4.11 -20.63 -5.09
N ALA A 34 5.41 -20.55 -4.76
CA ALA A 34 5.95 -20.97 -3.47
C ALA A 34 5.38 -20.11 -2.33
N PHE A 35 5.03 -18.85 -2.64
CA PHE A 35 4.41 -17.92 -1.71
C PHE A 35 2.99 -17.56 -2.14
N ARG A 36 1.99 -18.23 -1.57
CA ARG A 36 0.56 -18.03 -1.91
C ARG A 36 -0.08 -16.96 -1.04
N TRP A 37 0.07 -15.70 -1.45
CA TRP A 37 -0.55 -14.57 -0.76
C TRP A 37 -2.00 -14.37 -1.18
N VAL A 38 -2.91 -14.21 -0.22
CA VAL A 38 -4.24 -13.67 -0.46
C VAL A 38 -4.35 -12.32 0.27
N PRO A 39 -4.35 -11.19 -0.46
CA PRO A 39 -4.40 -9.87 0.15
C PRO A 39 -5.62 -9.70 1.05
N ARG A 40 -5.41 -9.17 2.27
CA ARG A 40 -6.53 -8.90 3.20
C ARG A 40 -7.56 -7.93 2.62
N LEU A 41 -7.13 -7.06 1.69
CA LEU A 41 -7.98 -6.11 0.96
C LEU A 41 -9.16 -6.80 0.25
N CYS A 42 -8.99 -8.04 -0.21
CA CYS A 42 -10.05 -8.83 -0.87
C CYS A 42 -11.33 -8.97 -0.01
N ARG A 43 -11.18 -8.95 1.32
CA ARG A 43 -12.30 -9.04 2.29
C ARG A 43 -13.04 -7.72 2.52
N THR A 44 -12.54 -6.62 1.95
CA THR A 44 -13.09 -5.27 2.16
C THR A 44 -14.03 -4.80 1.05
N PHE A 45 -14.19 -5.63 0.01
CA PHE A 45 -15.19 -5.45 -1.04
C PHE A 45 -16.48 -6.14 -0.60
N GLU A 46 -17.49 -5.33 -0.27
CA GLU A 46 -18.79 -5.76 0.24
C GLU A 46 -19.84 -5.78 -0.88
N ASP A 47 -20.78 -6.70 -0.77
CA ASP A 47 -21.87 -6.94 -1.72
C ASP A 47 -22.96 -5.85 -1.59
N ALA A 48 -22.62 -4.64 -2.04
CA ALA A 48 -23.46 -3.45 -1.99
C ALA A 48 -23.56 -2.78 -3.37
N ASP A 49 -24.56 -1.92 -3.54
CA ASP A 49 -24.75 -1.08 -4.74
C ASP A 49 -23.72 0.05 -4.75
N VAL A 50 -22.45 -0.32 -4.84
CA VAL A 50 -21.29 0.55 -4.65
C VAL A 50 -20.29 0.36 -5.78
N ILE A 51 -19.67 1.49 -6.16
CA ILE A 51 -18.55 1.50 -7.11
C ILE A 51 -17.25 1.68 -6.33
N TYR A 52 -16.52 0.59 -6.19
CA TYR A 52 -15.19 0.55 -5.61
C TYR A 52 -14.15 0.99 -6.62
N THR A 53 -13.12 1.67 -6.14
CA THR A 53 -11.88 1.87 -6.89
C THR A 53 -10.74 1.20 -6.14
N MET A 54 -9.84 0.53 -6.84
CA MET A 54 -8.65 -0.11 -6.29
C MET A 54 -7.42 0.46 -6.97
N ARG A 55 -6.63 1.22 -6.20
CA ARG A 55 -5.39 1.85 -6.63
C ARG A 55 -4.17 1.16 -6.10
N GLY A 56 -3.06 1.19 -6.82
CA GLY A 56 -1.81 0.70 -6.28
C GLY A 56 -0.71 0.64 -7.32
N PRO A 57 0.56 0.48 -6.90
CA PRO A 57 1.68 0.41 -7.82
C PRO A 57 1.48 -0.74 -8.82
N ARG A 58 2.16 -0.65 -9.97
CA ARG A 58 2.21 -1.75 -10.93
C ARG A 58 2.86 -2.97 -10.30
N ARG A 59 2.52 -4.17 -10.78
CA ARG A 59 3.01 -5.48 -10.26
C ARG A 59 2.68 -5.84 -8.80
N VAL A 60 1.82 -5.06 -8.13
CA VAL A 60 1.34 -5.40 -6.77
C VAL A 60 0.34 -6.57 -6.73
N GLY A 61 -0.17 -7.01 -7.89
CA GLY A 61 -1.11 -8.13 -8.00
C GLY A 61 -2.59 -7.73 -8.10
N LYS A 62 -2.92 -6.53 -8.60
CA LYS A 62 -4.31 -6.04 -8.75
C LYS A 62 -5.18 -7.02 -9.55
N THR A 63 -4.75 -7.37 -10.75
CA THR A 63 -5.46 -8.33 -11.63
C THR A 63 -5.59 -9.70 -10.95
N THR A 64 -4.53 -10.19 -10.32
CA THR A 64 -4.56 -11.45 -9.55
C THR A 64 -5.61 -11.39 -8.44
N LEU A 65 -5.70 -10.29 -7.68
CA LEU A 65 -6.72 -10.10 -6.64
C LEU A 65 -8.13 -10.19 -7.23
N LEU A 66 -8.39 -9.52 -8.36
CA LEU A 66 -9.69 -9.59 -9.04
C LEU A 66 -10.04 -11.03 -9.43
N LYS A 67 -9.10 -11.76 -10.03
CA LYS A 67 -9.31 -13.15 -10.46
C LYS A 67 -9.52 -14.09 -9.28
N LEU A 68 -8.80 -13.91 -8.18
CA LEU A 68 -9.04 -14.64 -6.93
C LEU A 68 -10.41 -14.31 -6.34
N LYS A 69 -10.89 -13.07 -6.45
CA LYS A 69 -12.24 -12.68 -6.02
C LYS A 69 -13.32 -13.33 -6.88
N ILE A 70 -13.14 -13.36 -8.20
CA ILE A 70 -14.04 -14.04 -9.14
C ILE A 70 -14.11 -15.54 -8.81
N MET A 71 -12.97 -16.18 -8.60
CA MET A 71 -12.89 -17.58 -8.17
C MET A 71 -13.62 -17.81 -6.83
N GLU A 72 -13.48 -16.90 -5.85
CA GLU A 72 -14.21 -16.96 -4.58
C GLU A 72 -15.73 -16.87 -4.79
N LEU A 73 -16.21 -15.94 -5.61
CA LEU A 73 -17.64 -15.74 -5.91
C LEU A 73 -18.25 -16.97 -6.61
N LEU A 74 -17.57 -17.50 -7.62
CA LEU A 74 -18.00 -18.71 -8.33
C LEU A 74 -18.12 -19.91 -7.37
N ARG A 75 -17.14 -20.10 -6.48
CA ARG A 75 -17.16 -21.17 -5.47
C ARG A 75 -18.26 -21.00 -4.42
N LYS A 76 -18.71 -19.77 -4.17
CA LYS A 76 -19.88 -19.48 -3.31
C LYS A 76 -21.22 -19.70 -4.01
N GLY A 77 -21.22 -20.03 -5.30
CA GLY A 77 -22.44 -20.31 -6.07
C GLY A 77 -23.03 -19.08 -6.76
N THR A 78 -22.28 -17.98 -6.91
CA THR A 78 -22.72 -16.85 -7.73
C THR A 78 -22.90 -17.31 -9.18
N PRO A 79 -24.05 -17.02 -9.84
CA PRO A 79 -24.26 -17.40 -11.23
C PRO A 79 -23.14 -16.85 -12.14
N PRO A 80 -22.55 -17.66 -13.05
CA PRO A 80 -21.37 -17.24 -13.82
C PRO A 80 -21.60 -15.96 -14.64
N LYS A 81 -22.77 -15.83 -15.27
CA LYS A 81 -23.14 -14.65 -16.07
C LYS A 81 -23.39 -13.40 -15.22
N ASN A 82 -23.55 -13.53 -13.91
CA ASN A 82 -23.62 -12.39 -12.99
C ASN A 82 -22.22 -11.83 -12.64
N ILE A 83 -21.15 -12.39 -13.20
CA ILE A 83 -19.79 -11.93 -12.97
C ILE A 83 -19.19 -11.50 -14.31
N LEU A 84 -18.94 -10.20 -14.47
CA LEU A 84 -18.21 -9.63 -15.60
C LEU A 84 -16.80 -9.25 -15.17
N TYR A 85 -15.81 -9.64 -15.96
CA TYR A 85 -14.46 -9.13 -15.98
C TYR A 85 -14.15 -8.55 -17.36
N PHE A 86 -13.49 -7.40 -17.39
CA PHE A 86 -13.02 -6.79 -18.64
C PHE A 86 -11.76 -5.96 -18.39
N SER A 87 -10.74 -6.10 -19.24
CA SER A 87 -9.56 -5.21 -19.21
C SER A 87 -9.73 -4.05 -20.18
N CYS A 88 -9.43 -2.83 -19.72
CA CYS A 88 -9.50 -1.61 -20.51
C CYS A 88 -8.25 -1.31 -21.35
N ASP A 89 -7.25 -2.19 -21.39
CA ASP A 89 -5.97 -1.95 -22.09
C ASP A 89 -6.13 -1.59 -23.58
N LEU A 90 -7.18 -2.10 -24.24
CA LEU A 90 -7.43 -1.91 -25.67
C LEU A 90 -8.57 -0.92 -25.98
N LEU A 91 -9.09 -0.21 -24.97
CA LEU A 91 -10.17 0.76 -25.17
C LEU A 91 -9.63 2.14 -25.53
N ASP A 92 -10.24 2.75 -26.56
CA ASP A 92 -9.78 4.04 -27.09
C ASP A 92 -10.42 5.24 -26.38
N GLY A 93 -11.48 5.04 -25.58
CA GLY A 93 -12.15 6.14 -24.90
C GLY A 93 -13.43 5.79 -24.12
N PRO A 94 -14.03 6.78 -23.44
CA PRO A 94 -15.09 6.56 -22.45
C PRO A 94 -16.40 6.06 -23.05
N ARG A 95 -16.66 6.36 -24.33
CA ARG A 95 -17.83 5.86 -25.05
C ARG A 95 -17.77 4.34 -25.23
N GLN A 96 -16.62 3.80 -25.62
CA GLN A 96 -16.45 2.36 -25.78
C GLN A 96 -16.58 1.63 -24.45
N LEU A 97 -16.10 2.23 -23.34
CA LEU A 97 -16.31 1.69 -22.00
C LEU A 97 -17.81 1.59 -21.67
N ALA A 98 -18.57 2.68 -21.89
CA ALA A 98 -20.01 2.68 -21.67
C ALA A 98 -20.70 1.60 -22.52
N GLU A 99 -20.43 1.57 -23.83
CA GLU A 99 -21.00 0.59 -24.76
C GLU A 99 -20.68 -0.86 -24.35
N THR A 100 -19.48 -1.13 -23.81
CA THR A 100 -19.07 -2.46 -23.35
C THR A 100 -19.88 -2.91 -22.12
N VAL A 101 -20.01 -2.03 -21.13
CA VAL A 101 -20.79 -2.32 -19.91
C VAL A 101 -22.26 -2.47 -20.25
N ASP A 102 -22.78 -1.61 -21.14
CA ASP A 102 -24.17 -1.63 -21.60
C ASP A 102 -24.50 -2.94 -22.34
N LEU A 103 -23.62 -3.35 -23.26
CA LEU A 103 -23.73 -4.61 -24.00
C LEU A 103 -23.81 -5.81 -23.06
N TYR A 104 -22.96 -5.86 -22.03
CA TYR A 104 -23.00 -6.92 -21.02
C TYR A 104 -24.33 -6.92 -20.25
N LEU A 105 -24.76 -5.76 -19.75
CA LEU A 105 -25.96 -5.65 -18.94
C LEU A 105 -27.22 -6.03 -19.73
N ASP A 106 -27.34 -5.55 -20.97
CA ASP A 106 -28.54 -5.75 -21.78
C ASP A 106 -28.59 -7.15 -22.44
N GLN A 107 -27.45 -7.68 -22.88
CA GLN A 107 -27.44 -8.89 -23.72
C GLN A 107 -26.91 -10.17 -23.04
N VAL A 108 -26.07 -10.04 -22.01
CA VAL A 108 -25.48 -11.21 -21.33
C VAL A 108 -26.15 -11.44 -19.98
N ARG A 109 -26.27 -10.39 -19.17
CA ARG A 109 -26.98 -10.47 -17.89
C ARG A 109 -28.49 -10.60 -18.13
N GLY A 110 -29.07 -9.77 -18.99
CA GLY A 110 -30.51 -9.76 -19.30
C GLY A 110 -31.35 -9.00 -18.27
N GLU A 111 -32.68 -9.18 -18.32
CA GLU A 111 -33.62 -8.49 -17.42
C GLU A 111 -33.30 -8.75 -15.94
N THR A 112 -33.49 -7.69 -15.15
CA THR A 112 -33.04 -7.60 -13.76
C THR A 112 -33.59 -8.75 -12.95
N PRO A 113 -32.75 -9.48 -12.21
CA PRO A 113 -33.20 -10.67 -11.56
C PRO A 113 -34.10 -10.29 -10.35
N SER A 114 -35.15 -11.09 -10.15
CA SER A 114 -36.34 -10.77 -9.35
C SER A 114 -36.05 -10.79 -7.86
N ALA A 115 -35.54 -9.69 -7.29
CA ALA A 115 -35.54 -9.35 -5.85
C ALA A 115 -35.34 -10.53 -4.86
N GLY A 116 -34.58 -11.55 -5.26
CA GLY A 116 -34.27 -12.74 -4.49
C GLY A 116 -32.81 -12.65 -4.07
N LYS A 117 -32.52 -13.08 -2.84
CA LYS A 117 -31.25 -12.92 -2.12
C LYS A 117 -29.97 -13.49 -2.77
N ASN A 118 -29.98 -13.89 -4.05
CA ASN A 118 -28.87 -14.57 -4.72
C ASN A 118 -28.48 -14.03 -6.12
N GLU A 119 -28.95 -12.85 -6.52
CA GLU A 119 -28.87 -12.43 -7.93
C GLU A 119 -28.09 -11.12 -8.16
N ARG A 120 -27.21 -10.73 -7.22
CA ARG A 120 -26.33 -9.57 -7.38
C ARG A 120 -25.36 -9.77 -8.54
N THR A 121 -25.08 -8.69 -9.26
CA THR A 121 -24.10 -8.68 -10.35
C THR A 121 -22.79 -8.06 -9.89
N HIS A 122 -21.67 -8.71 -10.21
CA HIS A 122 -20.33 -8.24 -9.91
C HIS A 122 -19.62 -7.84 -11.21
N ILE A 123 -19.17 -6.60 -11.28
CA ILE A 123 -18.51 -6.04 -12.47
C ILE A 123 -17.09 -5.64 -12.10
N PHE A 124 -16.11 -6.26 -12.75
CA PHE A 124 -14.69 -6.05 -12.57
C PHE A 124 -14.11 -5.39 -13.82
N ILE A 125 -13.68 -4.14 -13.71
CA ILE A 125 -13.06 -3.39 -14.81
C ILE A 125 -11.59 -3.13 -14.46
N ASP A 126 -10.69 -3.80 -15.17
CA ASP A 126 -9.25 -3.74 -14.92
C ASP A 126 -8.57 -2.64 -15.74
N GLU A 127 -7.59 -1.96 -15.13
CA GLU A 127 -6.81 -0.84 -15.69
C GLU A 127 -7.67 0.25 -16.32
N VAL A 128 -8.78 0.64 -15.67
CA VAL A 128 -9.70 1.69 -16.18
C VAL A 128 -8.97 3.03 -16.42
N SER A 129 -7.86 3.28 -15.72
CA SER A 129 -7.01 4.45 -15.90
C SER A 129 -6.31 4.54 -17.26
N SER A 130 -6.29 3.48 -18.07
CA SER A 130 -5.82 3.54 -19.46
C SER A 130 -6.75 4.39 -20.34
N VAL A 131 -8.03 4.45 -19.99
CA VAL A 131 -9.06 5.16 -20.76
C VAL A 131 -9.15 6.59 -20.26
N LYS A 132 -8.73 7.54 -21.09
CA LYS A 132 -8.87 8.97 -20.79
C LYS A 132 -10.33 9.33 -20.54
N ASP A 133 -10.60 10.08 -19.46
CA ASP A 133 -11.94 10.51 -19.04
C ASP A 133 -12.96 9.37 -18.83
N TRP A 134 -12.50 8.15 -18.48
CA TRP A 134 -13.35 6.97 -18.26
C TRP A 134 -14.56 7.20 -17.35
N GLN A 135 -14.46 8.15 -16.42
CA GLN A 135 -15.53 8.54 -15.50
C GLN A 135 -16.79 8.97 -16.24
N LYS A 136 -16.65 9.61 -17.41
CA LYS A 136 -17.79 10.04 -18.24
C LYS A 136 -18.57 8.83 -18.78
N GLY A 137 -17.86 7.75 -19.13
CA GLY A 137 -18.46 6.52 -19.62
C GLY A 137 -19.32 5.85 -18.56
N LEU A 138 -18.77 5.64 -17.36
CA LEU A 138 -19.53 5.04 -16.26
C LEU A 138 -20.66 5.95 -15.75
N LYS A 139 -20.46 7.28 -15.74
CA LYS A 139 -21.52 8.22 -15.36
C LYS A 139 -22.79 8.01 -16.19
N ALA A 140 -22.68 7.79 -17.50
CA ALA A 140 -23.83 7.56 -18.36
C ALA A 140 -24.63 6.32 -17.93
N ILE A 141 -23.94 5.22 -17.59
CA ILE A 141 -24.58 3.97 -17.14
C ILE A 141 -25.21 4.12 -15.74
N ILE A 142 -24.55 4.87 -14.84
CA ILE A 142 -25.06 5.16 -13.49
C ILE A 142 -26.34 6.01 -13.57
N ASP A 143 -26.28 7.11 -14.32
CA ASP A 143 -27.39 8.06 -14.43
C ASP A 143 -28.62 7.40 -15.11
N ALA A 144 -28.40 6.39 -15.97
CA ALA A 144 -29.45 5.53 -16.53
C ALA A 144 -30.04 4.49 -15.55
N GLY A 145 -29.49 4.37 -14.33
CA GLY A 145 -29.96 3.43 -13.31
C GLY A 145 -29.59 1.96 -13.54
N LYS A 146 -28.78 1.66 -14.56
CA LYS A 146 -28.46 0.29 -14.98
C LYS A 146 -27.56 -0.48 -13.99
N LEU A 147 -26.88 0.23 -13.08
CA LEU A 147 -26.00 -0.38 -12.05
C LEU A 147 -26.70 -0.69 -10.72
N ARG A 148 -28.03 -0.62 -10.64
CA ARG A 148 -28.76 -1.11 -9.45
C ARG A 148 -28.56 -2.61 -9.28
N GLY A 149 -28.38 -3.05 -8.03
CA GLY A 149 -28.05 -4.45 -7.74
C GLY A 149 -26.67 -4.88 -8.23
N CYS A 150 -25.77 -3.94 -8.56
CA CYS A 150 -24.42 -4.23 -9.03
C CYS A 150 -23.36 -3.79 -8.02
N THR A 151 -22.36 -4.64 -7.81
CA THR A 151 -21.10 -4.27 -7.14
C THR A 151 -20.04 -4.10 -8.21
N VAL A 152 -19.51 -2.89 -8.34
CA VAL A 152 -18.53 -2.56 -9.38
C VAL A 152 -17.16 -2.35 -8.74
N ILE A 153 -16.12 -2.98 -9.27
CA ILE A 153 -14.73 -2.82 -8.82
C ILE A 153 -13.89 -2.39 -10.01
N LEU A 154 -13.32 -1.19 -9.91
CA LEU A 154 -12.49 -0.58 -10.93
C LEU A 154 -11.03 -0.58 -10.45
N THR A 155 -10.06 -0.91 -11.29
CA THR A 155 -8.64 -0.84 -10.91
C THR A 155 -7.89 0.23 -11.69
N GLY A 156 -6.86 0.79 -11.06
CA GLY A 156 -5.95 1.71 -11.74
C GLY A 156 -4.59 1.77 -11.05
N SER A 157 -3.56 2.07 -11.83
CA SER A 157 -2.17 2.13 -11.35
C SER A 157 -1.80 3.46 -10.68
N HIS A 158 -2.54 4.54 -10.96
CA HIS A 158 -2.13 5.90 -10.56
C HIS A 158 -3.10 6.61 -9.60
N SER A 159 -2.59 7.21 -8.54
CA SER A 159 -3.44 7.78 -7.48
C SER A 159 -4.13 9.11 -7.86
N MET A 160 -3.51 9.93 -8.72
CA MET A 160 -4.06 11.24 -9.11
C MET A 160 -5.23 11.15 -10.11
N ASP A 161 -5.26 10.13 -10.96
CA ASP A 161 -6.34 9.94 -11.94
C ASP A 161 -7.66 9.57 -11.25
N ILE A 162 -7.57 8.76 -10.19
CA ILE A 162 -8.76 8.37 -9.42
C ILE A 162 -9.16 9.42 -8.37
N ARG A 163 -8.27 10.33 -7.94
CA ARG A 163 -8.70 11.53 -7.20
C ARG A 163 -9.71 12.33 -8.03
N LYS A 164 -9.38 12.61 -9.30
CA LYS A 164 -10.33 13.21 -10.24
C LYS A 164 -11.58 12.36 -10.42
N ALA A 165 -11.43 11.03 -10.39
CA ALA A 165 -12.59 10.13 -10.46
C ALA A 165 -13.50 10.14 -9.25
N SER A 166 -12.96 10.23 -8.04
CA SER A 166 -13.73 10.38 -6.81
C SER A 166 -14.47 11.70 -6.77
N GLU A 167 -13.83 12.78 -7.25
CA GLU A 167 -14.46 14.09 -7.39
C GLU A 167 -15.58 14.06 -8.43
N THR A 168 -15.35 13.42 -9.59
CA THR A 168 -16.32 13.37 -10.71
C THR A 168 -17.52 12.46 -10.43
N LEU A 169 -17.31 11.34 -9.74
CA LEU A 169 -18.35 10.37 -9.39
C LEU A 169 -18.92 10.59 -7.98
N ALA A 170 -18.60 11.70 -7.31
CA ALA A 170 -19.13 12.02 -5.98
C ALA A 170 -20.66 11.97 -5.96
N GLY A 171 -21.23 11.32 -4.95
CA GLY A 171 -22.68 11.08 -4.81
C GLY A 171 -23.27 10.02 -5.75
N ARG A 172 -22.48 9.48 -6.69
CA ARG A 172 -22.89 8.47 -7.68
C ARG A 172 -22.24 7.09 -7.47
N ARG A 173 -21.57 6.91 -6.34
CA ARG A 173 -20.87 5.65 -5.98
C ARG A 173 -21.68 4.76 -5.05
N GLY A 174 -22.98 5.02 -4.92
CA GLY A 174 -23.86 4.32 -3.99
C GLY A 174 -23.78 4.83 -2.57
N ASP A 175 -24.37 4.05 -1.65
CA ASP A 175 -24.34 4.34 -0.22
C ASP A 175 -23.00 3.92 0.40
N ALA A 176 -21.96 4.68 0.09
CA ALA A 176 -20.63 4.50 0.66
C ALA A 176 -20.60 4.60 2.20
N ALA A 177 -21.57 5.31 2.80
CA ALA A 177 -21.66 5.47 4.26
C ALA A 177 -22.13 4.19 4.96
N SER A 178 -22.84 3.30 4.26
CA SER A 178 -23.26 2.00 4.78
C SER A 178 -22.14 0.94 4.85
N LEU A 179 -20.97 1.21 4.25
CA LEU A 179 -19.88 0.24 4.18
C LEU A 179 -19.23 0.00 5.55
N ARG A 180 -19.12 -1.27 5.94
CA ARG A 180 -18.42 -1.66 7.17
C ARG A 180 -16.96 -1.22 7.18
N TYR A 181 -16.30 -1.24 6.03
CA TYR A 181 -14.89 -0.85 5.89
C TYR A 181 -14.70 0.61 5.43
N GLY A 182 -15.74 1.44 5.56
CA GLY A 182 -15.68 2.90 5.57
C GLY A 182 -15.51 3.62 4.23
N SER A 183 -14.72 3.08 3.30
CA SER A 183 -14.46 3.75 2.01
C SER A 183 -14.56 2.80 0.81
N PRO A 184 -15.21 3.22 -0.30
CA PRO A 184 -15.16 2.50 -1.57
C PRO A 184 -13.80 2.68 -2.27
N ASP A 185 -12.98 3.64 -1.85
CA ASP A 185 -11.65 3.88 -2.38
C ASP A 185 -10.63 3.00 -1.65
N LYS A 186 -10.21 1.93 -2.32
CA LYS A 186 -9.24 0.96 -1.83
C LYS A 186 -7.85 1.28 -2.36
N VAL A 187 -6.84 1.14 -1.49
CA VAL A 187 -5.44 1.30 -1.86
C VAL A 187 -4.70 -0.01 -1.58
N PHE A 188 -4.29 -0.67 -2.65
CA PHE A 188 -3.58 -1.92 -2.66
C PHE A 188 -2.08 -1.70 -2.81
N LEU A 189 -1.37 -1.79 -1.69
CA LEU A 189 0.08 -1.60 -1.61
C LEU A 189 0.81 -2.95 -1.54
N PRO A 190 2.14 -2.96 -1.76
CA PRO A 190 2.96 -4.14 -1.52
C PRO A 190 2.68 -4.71 -0.14
N MET A 191 2.71 -6.02 0.02
CA MET A 191 2.37 -6.75 1.23
C MET A 191 3.03 -6.15 2.49
N LYS A 192 2.24 -5.94 3.56
CA LYS A 192 2.79 -5.56 4.85
C LYS A 192 3.62 -6.70 5.45
N PHE A 193 4.59 -6.40 6.30
CA PHE A 193 5.32 -7.41 7.07
C PHE A 193 4.38 -8.33 7.87
N SER A 194 3.28 -7.79 8.42
CA SER A 194 2.26 -8.61 9.09
C SER A 194 1.55 -9.62 8.18
N GLU A 195 1.34 -9.31 6.91
CA GLU A 195 0.81 -10.26 5.92
C GLU A 195 1.88 -11.25 5.45
N TYR A 196 3.13 -10.78 5.37
CA TYR A 196 4.29 -11.61 5.05
C TYR A 196 4.50 -12.72 6.08
N ALA A 197 4.58 -12.35 7.36
CA ALA A 197 4.73 -13.27 8.46
C ALA A 197 3.51 -14.20 8.62
N GLU A 198 2.28 -13.69 8.46
CA GLU A 198 1.05 -14.51 8.45
C GLU A 198 1.07 -15.58 7.35
N THR A 199 1.63 -15.26 6.19
CA THR A 199 1.67 -16.19 5.06
C THR A 199 2.72 -17.27 5.28
N ARG A 200 3.87 -16.96 5.89
CA ARG A 200 4.98 -17.91 6.14
C ARG A 200 4.86 -18.72 7.43
N SER A 201 4.08 -18.30 8.43
CA SER A 201 3.93 -19.02 9.71
C SER A 201 2.47 -19.17 10.12
N ALA A 202 2.06 -20.43 10.34
CA ALA A 202 0.73 -20.76 10.85
C ALA A 202 0.54 -20.28 12.30
N GLU A 203 1.62 -20.26 13.09
CA GLU A 203 1.63 -19.79 14.47
C GLU A 203 1.40 -18.29 14.53
N VAL A 204 2.15 -17.50 13.75
CA VAL A 204 1.96 -16.05 13.65
C VAL A 204 0.55 -15.73 13.13
N ARG A 205 0.07 -16.50 12.14
CA ARG A 205 -1.31 -16.40 11.64
C ARG A 205 -2.36 -16.65 12.73
N GLY A 206 -2.15 -17.66 13.57
CA GLY A 206 -3.01 -17.95 14.71
C GLY A 206 -3.08 -16.78 15.69
N ALA A 207 -1.91 -16.31 16.15
CA ALA A 207 -1.80 -15.21 17.10
C ALA A 207 -2.46 -13.91 16.59
N ILE A 208 -2.24 -13.53 15.32
CA ILE A 208 -2.86 -12.34 14.72
C ILE A 208 -4.40 -12.46 14.71
N ARG A 209 -4.94 -13.65 14.45
CA ARG A 209 -6.39 -13.88 14.35
C ARG A 209 -7.06 -13.93 15.72
N GLU A 210 -6.42 -14.55 16.69
CA GLU A 210 -6.92 -14.69 18.06
C GLU A 210 -7.20 -13.32 18.69
N VAL A 211 -6.27 -12.38 18.55
CA VAL A 211 -6.41 -11.01 19.10
C VAL A 211 -7.15 -10.03 18.16
N ARG A 212 -7.76 -10.55 17.08
CA ARG A 212 -8.45 -9.73 16.05
C ARG A 212 -7.58 -8.61 15.46
N ALA A 213 -6.25 -8.78 15.41
CA ALA A 213 -5.30 -7.80 14.86
C ALA A 213 -5.35 -7.66 13.32
N LEU A 214 -6.30 -8.33 12.69
CA LEU A 214 -6.69 -8.09 11.30
C LEU A 214 -7.56 -6.84 11.12
N SER A 215 -8.28 -6.42 12.18
CA SER A 215 -9.12 -5.23 12.13
C SER A 215 -8.39 -3.98 12.63
N PRO A 216 -8.76 -2.77 12.16
CA PRO A 216 -8.24 -1.53 12.70
C PRO A 216 -8.41 -1.41 14.21
N GLU A 217 -9.55 -1.88 14.75
CA GLU A 217 -9.88 -1.81 16.16
C GLU A 217 -8.97 -2.73 17.00
N GLY A 218 -8.71 -3.96 16.54
CA GLY A 218 -7.80 -4.87 17.23
C GLY A 218 -6.37 -4.33 17.27
N ARG A 219 -5.89 -3.74 16.16
CA ARG A 219 -4.59 -3.07 16.10
C ARG A 219 -4.52 -1.85 16.99
N LYS A 220 -5.57 -1.02 16.98
CA LYS A 220 -5.71 0.13 17.88
C LYS A 220 -5.61 -0.30 19.33
N ALA A 221 -6.34 -1.35 19.72
CA ALA A 221 -6.32 -1.88 21.08
C ALA A 221 -4.93 -2.37 21.50
N ALA A 222 -4.25 -3.12 20.63
CA ALA A 222 -2.88 -3.59 20.91
C ALA A 222 -1.87 -2.42 21.00
N LEU A 223 -2.00 -1.40 20.16
CA LEU A 223 -1.18 -0.18 20.24
C LEU A 223 -1.43 0.58 21.55
N LEU A 224 -2.70 0.75 21.95
CA LEU A 224 -3.05 1.39 23.22
C LEU A 224 -2.48 0.63 24.42
N GLN A 225 -2.46 -0.72 24.39
CA GLN A 225 -1.81 -1.52 25.42
C GLN A 225 -0.31 -1.17 25.56
N VAL A 226 0.42 -1.05 24.44
CA VAL A 226 1.83 -0.60 24.47
C VAL A 226 1.96 0.79 25.11
N LEU A 227 1.10 1.72 24.75
CA LEU A 227 1.13 3.10 25.26
C LEU A 227 0.76 3.18 26.75
N ASP A 228 -0.10 2.28 27.22
CA ASP A 228 -0.46 2.12 28.63
C ASP A 228 0.59 1.34 29.44
N GLY A 229 1.68 0.89 28.81
CA GLY A 229 2.74 0.13 29.46
C GLY A 229 2.35 -1.33 29.78
N LYS A 230 1.42 -1.89 29.00
CA LYS A 230 0.97 -3.28 29.09
C LYS A 230 1.48 -4.06 27.89
N LEU A 231 2.07 -5.22 28.11
CA LEU A 231 2.49 -6.07 26.99
C LEU A 231 1.26 -6.56 26.20
N PRO A 232 1.18 -6.32 24.88
CA PRO A 232 0.02 -6.76 24.11
C PRO A 232 -0.10 -8.27 24.00
N GLU A 233 -1.32 -8.79 23.98
CA GLU A 233 -1.57 -10.22 23.75
C GLU A 233 -0.98 -10.72 22.42
N LEU A 234 -1.01 -9.86 21.40
CA LEU A 234 -0.37 -10.17 20.12
C LEU A 234 1.12 -10.50 20.30
N PHE A 235 1.82 -9.75 21.14
CA PHE A 235 3.24 -9.97 21.39
C PHE A 235 3.46 -11.26 22.14
N ARG A 236 2.70 -11.50 23.21
CA ARG A 236 2.77 -12.75 23.97
C ARG A 236 2.57 -13.98 23.08
N GLY A 237 1.60 -13.92 22.17
CA GLY A 237 1.30 -15.01 21.23
C GLY A 237 2.40 -15.30 20.20
N VAL A 238 3.32 -14.36 19.93
CA VAL A 238 4.39 -14.54 18.93
C VAL A 238 5.81 -14.46 19.48
N MET A 239 6.00 -14.19 20.78
CA MET A 239 7.33 -14.10 21.40
C MET A 239 8.17 -15.38 21.22
N GLY A 240 7.54 -16.55 21.23
CA GLY A 240 8.23 -17.82 20.94
C GLY A 240 8.79 -17.92 19.51
N GLN A 241 8.40 -17.00 18.62
CA GLN A 241 8.82 -16.94 17.22
C GLN A 241 9.78 -15.77 16.94
N SER A 242 10.32 -15.08 17.96
CA SER A 242 11.17 -13.89 17.78
C SER A 242 12.31 -14.10 16.78
N ARG A 243 13.11 -15.17 16.92
CA ARG A 243 14.20 -15.46 15.97
C ARG A 243 13.69 -15.63 14.54
N ARG A 244 12.59 -16.34 14.36
CA ARG A 244 11.98 -16.57 13.04
C ARG A 244 11.40 -15.28 12.45
N LEU A 245 10.84 -14.41 13.28
CA LEU A 245 10.34 -13.10 12.87
C LEU A 245 11.49 -12.15 12.49
N GLU A 246 12.63 -12.22 13.18
CA GLU A 246 13.85 -11.50 12.81
C GLU A 246 14.40 -11.98 11.46
N GLU A 247 14.51 -13.30 11.26
CA GLU A 247 14.92 -13.89 9.97
C GLU A 247 13.95 -13.48 8.84
N MET A 248 12.63 -13.52 9.08
CA MET A 248 11.63 -13.03 8.13
C MET A 248 11.77 -11.54 7.83
N LEU A 249 12.16 -10.73 8.81
CA LEU A 249 12.38 -9.30 8.61
C LEU A 249 13.61 -9.05 7.75
N ASP A 250 14.69 -9.80 7.97
CA ASP A 250 15.88 -9.74 7.12
C ASP A 250 15.54 -10.11 5.67
N ASP A 251 14.78 -11.18 5.44
CA ASP A 251 14.26 -11.53 4.11
C ASP A 251 13.40 -10.39 3.53
N TYR A 252 12.51 -9.80 4.35
CA TYR A 252 11.60 -8.73 3.92
C TYR A 252 12.34 -7.43 3.57
N LEU A 253 13.48 -7.14 4.20
CA LEU A 253 14.33 -6.01 3.83
C LEU A 253 14.99 -6.20 2.44
N ILE A 254 15.03 -7.42 1.91
CA ILE A 254 15.48 -7.74 0.55
C ILE A 254 14.29 -7.75 -0.41
N THR A 255 13.26 -8.54 -0.11
CA THR A 255 12.15 -8.80 -1.04
C THR A 255 11.11 -7.71 -1.08
N GLY A 256 11.06 -6.87 -0.04
CA GLY A 256 9.92 -6.01 0.25
C GLY A 256 8.60 -6.78 0.29
N GLY A 257 7.52 -6.06 0.00
CA GLY A 257 6.16 -6.59 -0.10
C GLY A 257 5.73 -7.03 -1.50
N MET A 258 6.64 -7.07 -2.49
CA MET A 258 6.28 -7.34 -3.89
C MET A 258 6.09 -8.84 -4.15
N PRO A 259 4.90 -9.31 -4.59
CA PRO A 259 4.60 -10.75 -4.68
C PRO A 259 5.56 -11.54 -5.55
N GLN A 260 5.92 -11.00 -6.72
CA GLN A 260 6.86 -11.65 -7.65
C GLN A 260 8.25 -11.82 -7.02
N ALA A 261 8.79 -10.74 -6.43
CA ALA A 261 10.09 -10.77 -5.75
C ALA A 261 10.10 -11.75 -4.58
N ILE A 262 9.05 -11.75 -3.76
CA ILE A 262 8.89 -12.69 -2.65
C ILE A 262 8.84 -14.14 -3.17
N ASN A 263 8.10 -14.40 -4.24
CA ASN A 263 7.97 -15.75 -4.80
C ASN A 263 9.29 -16.28 -5.37
N GLU A 264 10.04 -15.45 -6.10
CA GLU A 264 11.38 -15.81 -6.61
C GLU A 264 12.34 -16.10 -5.47
N TYR A 265 12.40 -15.21 -4.48
CA TYR A 265 13.26 -15.37 -3.32
C TYR A 265 12.88 -16.61 -2.49
N ALA A 266 11.59 -16.85 -2.26
CA ALA A 266 11.13 -18.05 -1.56
C ALA A 266 11.44 -19.36 -2.29
N SER A 267 11.57 -19.31 -3.62
CA SER A 267 11.84 -20.50 -4.45
C SER A 267 13.32 -20.75 -4.69
N ARG A 268 14.11 -19.69 -4.86
CA ARG A 268 15.50 -19.76 -5.35
C ARG A 268 16.52 -19.06 -4.44
N HIS A 269 16.08 -18.40 -3.37
CA HIS A 269 16.90 -17.51 -2.53
C HIS A 269 17.61 -16.39 -3.31
N ALA A 270 17.05 -16.03 -4.47
CA ALA A 270 17.53 -14.95 -5.32
C ALA A 270 16.34 -14.30 -6.03
N ILE A 271 16.48 -13.03 -6.37
CA ILE A 271 15.53 -12.30 -7.21
C ILE A 271 16.25 -11.99 -8.53
N SER A 272 15.62 -12.29 -9.64
CA SER A 272 16.21 -12.04 -10.96
C SER A 272 16.33 -10.55 -11.26
N ASP A 273 17.40 -10.16 -11.94
CA ASP A 273 17.60 -8.77 -12.37
C ASP A 273 16.44 -8.29 -13.26
N GLY A 274 15.88 -9.18 -14.09
CA GLY A 274 14.67 -8.90 -14.89
C GLY A 274 13.47 -8.45 -14.06
N THR A 275 13.26 -9.02 -12.87
CA THR A 275 12.17 -8.59 -11.98
C THR A 275 12.37 -7.16 -11.48
N TYR A 276 13.62 -6.75 -11.22
CA TYR A 276 13.96 -5.38 -10.83
C TYR A 276 13.88 -4.41 -12.02
N SER A 277 14.52 -4.74 -13.15
CA SER A 277 14.60 -3.88 -14.33
C SER A 277 13.21 -3.58 -14.89
N ASP A 278 12.38 -4.61 -15.05
CA ASP A 278 11.01 -4.44 -15.53
C ASP A 278 10.18 -3.50 -14.64
N PHE A 279 10.39 -3.54 -13.32
CA PHE A 279 9.68 -2.66 -12.40
C PHE A 279 10.12 -1.21 -12.58
N VAL A 280 11.42 -0.97 -12.79
CA VAL A 280 11.95 0.36 -13.08
C VAL A 280 11.45 0.86 -14.43
N ASP A 281 11.42 0.03 -15.47
CA ASP A 281 10.92 0.38 -16.80
C ASP A 281 9.45 0.83 -16.74
N LEU A 282 8.65 0.19 -15.88
CA LEU A 282 7.27 0.61 -15.63
C LEU A 282 7.19 1.99 -14.95
N ILE A 283 8.07 2.29 -14.00
CA ILE A 283 8.15 3.64 -13.40
C ILE A 283 8.56 4.66 -14.47
N MET A 284 9.56 4.37 -15.31
CA MET A 284 10.01 5.30 -16.34
C MET A 284 8.95 5.53 -17.40
N LYS A 285 8.24 4.49 -17.82
CA LYS A 285 7.07 4.60 -18.70
C LYS A 285 6.00 5.52 -18.12
N ASP A 286 5.70 5.36 -16.85
CA ASP A 286 4.72 6.21 -16.15
C ASP A 286 5.20 7.68 -16.09
N ILE A 287 6.49 7.92 -15.81
CA ILE A 287 7.11 9.26 -15.86
C ILE A 287 6.99 9.90 -17.25
N SER A 288 7.30 9.14 -18.31
CA SER A 288 7.18 9.62 -19.69
C SER A 288 5.73 9.95 -20.06
N GLN A 289 4.76 9.12 -19.63
CA GLN A 289 3.33 9.36 -19.87
C GLN A 289 2.83 10.68 -19.26
N TRP A 290 3.48 11.20 -18.22
CA TRP A 290 3.13 12.50 -17.62
C TRP A 290 3.97 13.67 -18.16
N GLY A 291 4.73 13.45 -19.23
CA GLY A 291 5.62 14.46 -19.80
C GLY A 291 6.81 14.78 -18.89
N GLY A 292 7.34 13.76 -18.21
CA GLY A 292 8.63 13.80 -17.54
C GLY A 292 9.73 13.18 -18.40
N GLU A 293 10.96 13.60 -18.15
CA GLU A 293 12.18 13.11 -18.76
C GLU A 293 12.85 12.09 -17.83
N GLU A 294 13.21 10.93 -18.38
CA GLU A 294 13.81 9.83 -17.64
C GLU A 294 15.12 10.23 -16.95
N VAL A 295 15.97 11.01 -17.63
CA VAL A 295 17.27 11.45 -17.11
C VAL A 295 17.11 12.27 -15.83
N LEU A 296 16.13 13.17 -15.79
CA LEU A 296 15.84 13.98 -14.61
C LEU A 296 15.23 13.13 -13.48
N ALA A 297 14.35 12.17 -13.82
CA ALA A 297 13.81 11.22 -12.84
C ALA A 297 14.94 10.38 -12.21
N ARG A 298 15.90 9.94 -13.01
CA ARG A 298 17.10 9.21 -12.56
C ARG A 298 17.89 10.01 -11.53
N GLN A 299 18.15 11.28 -11.81
CA GLN A 299 18.89 12.18 -10.91
C GLN A 299 18.11 12.43 -9.61
N VAL A 300 16.80 12.63 -9.67
CA VAL A 300 15.96 12.79 -8.47
C VAL A 300 15.96 11.51 -7.62
N LEU A 301 15.79 10.34 -8.24
CA LEU A 301 15.82 9.05 -7.54
C LEU A 301 17.19 8.79 -6.89
N TRP A 302 18.29 9.12 -7.59
CA TRP A 302 19.64 9.03 -7.03
C TRP A 302 19.77 9.86 -5.75
N ARG A 303 19.41 11.15 -5.81
CA ARG A 303 19.51 12.06 -4.66
C ARG A 303 18.60 11.63 -3.51
N VAL A 304 17.41 11.11 -3.79
CA VAL A 304 16.51 10.55 -2.76
C VAL A 304 17.14 9.31 -2.11
N SER A 305 17.79 8.44 -2.87
CA SER A 305 18.46 7.24 -2.33
C SER A 305 19.62 7.58 -1.38
N GLU A 306 20.38 8.64 -1.67
CA GLU A 306 21.50 9.10 -0.82
C GLU A 306 21.03 9.78 0.46
N THR A 307 19.86 10.41 0.41
CA THR A 307 19.33 11.23 1.50
C THR A 307 18.25 10.53 2.31
N MET A 308 18.07 9.22 2.12
CA MET A 308 17.14 8.41 2.90
C MET A 308 17.39 8.57 4.41
N ALA A 309 16.31 8.65 5.20
CA ALA A 309 16.34 8.91 6.64
C ALA A 309 16.92 10.28 7.06
N THR A 310 17.14 11.22 6.13
CA THR A 310 17.60 12.58 6.43
C THR A 310 16.58 13.66 6.08
N GLN A 311 16.70 14.85 6.69
CA GLN A 311 15.89 16.03 6.37
C GLN A 311 16.43 16.71 5.11
N VAL A 312 15.61 16.83 4.07
CA VAL A 312 16.04 17.37 2.77
C VAL A 312 15.11 18.50 2.31
N SER A 313 15.67 19.51 1.67
CA SER A 313 14.91 20.50 0.93
C SER A 313 14.87 20.15 -0.57
N PRO A 314 13.87 20.62 -1.34
CA PRO A 314 13.89 20.49 -2.79
C PRO A 314 15.15 21.08 -3.44
N ASN A 315 15.72 22.14 -2.85
CA ASN A 315 16.98 22.72 -3.32
C ASN A 315 18.18 21.79 -3.07
N ALA A 316 18.26 21.14 -1.90
CA ALA A 316 19.34 20.19 -1.60
C ALA A 316 19.30 18.94 -2.50
N LEU A 317 18.10 18.49 -2.88
CA LEU A 317 17.92 17.41 -3.87
C LEU A 317 18.27 17.82 -5.30
N LYS A 318 18.31 19.12 -5.58
CA LYS A 318 18.71 19.70 -6.88
C LYS A 318 20.23 19.79 -7.01
N GLU A 319 20.95 20.01 -5.91
CA GLU A 319 22.41 20.13 -5.91
C GLU A 319 23.07 18.85 -6.49
N GLY A 320 24.00 19.03 -7.42
CA GLY A 320 24.68 17.93 -8.13
C GLY A 320 23.88 17.32 -9.29
N THR A 321 22.73 17.90 -9.65
CA THR A 321 21.89 17.49 -10.78
C THR A 321 21.92 18.55 -11.89
N GLU A 322 21.46 18.21 -13.10
CA GLU A 322 21.29 19.18 -14.19
C GLU A 322 19.99 19.99 -14.07
N ILE A 323 19.19 19.72 -13.03
CA ILE A 323 17.91 20.39 -12.80
C ILE A 323 18.16 21.84 -12.36
N ALA A 324 17.68 22.81 -13.16
CA ALA A 324 17.87 24.23 -12.87
C ALA A 324 16.93 24.75 -11.74
N ASP A 325 15.66 24.34 -11.75
CA ASP A 325 14.62 24.82 -10.83
C ASP A 325 14.18 23.71 -9.85
N TYR A 326 14.12 24.02 -8.56
CA TYR A 326 13.65 23.11 -7.52
C TYR A 326 12.20 22.66 -7.76
N ARG A 327 11.38 23.47 -8.46
CA ARG A 327 10.00 23.10 -8.83
C ARG A 327 9.96 21.85 -9.70
N THR A 328 10.98 21.63 -10.52
CA THR A 328 11.13 20.40 -11.30
C THR A 328 11.35 19.20 -10.38
N VAL A 329 12.22 19.33 -9.36
CA VAL A 329 12.37 18.29 -8.32
C VAL A 329 11.04 18.01 -7.62
N GLU A 330 10.27 19.05 -7.27
CA GLU A 330 8.94 18.87 -6.68
C GLU A 330 7.96 18.16 -7.61
N LYS A 331 7.97 18.47 -8.91
CA LYS A 331 7.17 17.78 -9.93
C LYS A 331 7.47 16.28 -9.91
N TYR A 332 8.74 15.87 -9.95
CA TYR A 332 9.13 14.46 -9.91
C TYR A 332 8.79 13.77 -8.59
N LEU A 333 9.04 14.41 -7.45
CA LEU A 333 8.67 13.84 -6.15
C LEU A 333 7.16 13.62 -6.02
N ASN A 334 6.34 14.55 -6.52
CA ASN A 334 4.88 14.42 -6.52
C ASN A 334 4.41 13.32 -7.48
N ALA A 335 5.05 13.20 -8.65
CA ALA A 335 4.77 12.13 -9.62
C ALA A 335 5.09 10.73 -9.05
N LEU A 336 6.28 10.57 -8.45
CA LEU A 336 6.72 9.32 -7.82
C LEU A 336 5.89 8.98 -6.57
N LYS A 337 5.47 9.99 -5.79
CA LYS A 337 4.47 9.82 -4.72
C LYS A 337 3.13 9.35 -5.27
N GLY A 338 2.68 9.95 -6.38
CA GLY A 338 1.45 9.61 -7.08
C GLY A 338 1.37 8.14 -7.54
N SER A 339 2.54 7.54 -7.75
CA SER A 339 2.73 6.16 -8.24
C SER A 339 3.13 5.16 -7.17
N PHE A 340 3.06 5.56 -5.90
CA PHE A 340 3.44 4.72 -4.77
C PHE A 340 4.88 4.21 -4.88
N VAL A 341 5.81 5.03 -5.38
CA VAL A 341 7.26 4.78 -5.33
C VAL A 341 7.83 5.42 -4.08
N LEU A 342 7.47 6.68 -3.85
CA LEU A 342 7.95 7.49 -2.74
C LEU A 342 6.82 7.89 -1.78
N GLY A 343 7.19 8.16 -0.54
CA GLY A 343 6.34 8.83 0.45
C GLY A 343 7.12 9.92 1.18
N THR A 344 6.38 10.86 1.77
CA THR A 344 6.96 12.06 2.39
C THR A 344 6.44 12.22 3.80
N ALA A 345 7.35 12.38 4.76
CA ALA A 345 7.05 12.86 6.10
C ALA A 345 7.43 14.35 6.19
N TYR A 346 6.43 15.20 6.40
CA TYR A 346 6.66 16.63 6.66
C TYR A 346 6.92 16.86 8.14
N ARG A 347 7.49 18.03 8.45
CA ARG A 347 7.62 18.48 9.84
C ARG A 347 6.25 18.78 10.41
N LEU A 348 5.97 18.33 11.63
CA LEU A 348 4.76 18.68 12.36
C LEU A 348 4.80 20.12 12.87
N ASP A 349 3.79 20.93 12.52
CA ASP A 349 3.41 22.12 13.28
C ASP A 349 2.54 21.68 14.48
N VAL A 350 3.15 21.57 15.66
CA VAL A 350 2.45 21.13 16.88
C VAL A 350 1.35 22.10 17.31
N THR A 351 1.43 23.38 16.93
CA THR A 351 0.43 24.39 17.30
C THR A 351 -0.81 24.25 16.42
N ARG A 352 -0.61 23.95 15.13
CA ARG A 352 -1.71 23.83 14.14
C ARG A 352 -2.20 22.40 13.93
N GLY A 353 -1.44 21.39 14.35
CA GLY A 353 -1.70 19.99 14.04
C GLY A 353 -1.59 19.67 12.55
N GLN A 354 -0.75 20.40 11.81
CA GLN A 354 -0.65 20.35 10.34
C GLN A 354 0.80 20.26 9.86
N PRO A 355 1.04 19.84 8.60
CA PRO A 355 2.36 19.86 7.99
C PRO A 355 2.95 21.28 7.84
N PHE A 356 4.22 21.46 8.17
CA PHE A 356 5.02 22.61 7.73
C PHE A 356 5.58 22.37 6.32
N TYR A 357 4.80 22.68 5.28
CA TYR A 357 5.17 22.44 3.89
C TYR A 357 6.43 23.17 3.40
N ARG A 358 6.78 24.31 4.03
CA ARG A 358 7.96 25.12 3.66
C ARG A 358 9.26 24.66 4.31
N LYS A 359 9.21 23.72 5.26
CA LYS A 359 10.40 23.18 5.93
C LYS A 359 10.90 21.94 5.20
N GLU A 360 12.11 21.53 5.55
CA GLU A 360 12.72 20.28 5.09
C GLU A 360 11.78 19.10 5.35
N ARG A 361 11.89 18.06 4.55
CA ARG A 361 11.07 16.85 4.62
C ARG A 361 11.95 15.61 4.59
N LYS A 362 11.44 14.51 5.14
CA LYS A 362 12.06 13.19 4.95
C LYS A 362 11.31 12.49 3.81
N VAL A 363 12.05 11.94 2.85
CA VAL A 363 11.51 11.24 1.68
C VAL A 363 11.97 9.80 1.74
N TYR A 364 11.03 8.87 1.62
CA TYR A 364 11.29 7.43 1.73
C TYR A 364 10.75 6.70 0.51
N PHE A 365 11.40 5.61 0.13
CA PHE A 365 10.78 4.60 -0.70
C PHE A 365 9.71 3.88 0.12
N VAL A 366 8.55 3.61 -0.48
CA VAL A 366 7.42 3.03 0.26
C VAL A 366 7.59 1.53 0.54
N ASP A 367 8.57 0.89 -0.11
CA ASP A 367 8.84 -0.55 -0.03
C ASP A 367 10.33 -0.86 -0.30
N PRO A 368 10.95 -1.81 0.43
CA PRO A 368 12.34 -2.20 0.23
C PRO A 368 12.69 -2.65 -1.18
N PHE A 369 11.82 -3.41 -1.84
CA PHE A 369 12.08 -3.87 -3.20
C PHE A 369 12.18 -2.70 -4.17
N ILE A 370 11.31 -1.70 -4.04
CA ILE A 370 11.32 -0.51 -4.88
C ILE A 370 12.65 0.24 -4.70
N PHE A 371 13.11 0.39 -3.45
CA PHE A 371 14.41 1.00 -3.16
C PHE A 371 15.54 0.26 -3.88
N HIS A 372 15.58 -1.06 -3.73
CA HIS A 372 16.60 -1.92 -4.34
C HIS A 372 16.54 -1.91 -5.87
N ALA A 373 15.35 -1.96 -6.46
CA ALA A 373 15.14 -1.88 -7.91
C ALA A 373 15.73 -0.58 -8.47
N CYS A 374 15.33 0.56 -7.89
CA CYS A 374 15.84 1.86 -8.31
C CYS A 374 17.36 1.95 -8.10
N ARG A 375 17.89 1.53 -6.94
CA ARG A 375 19.32 1.63 -6.64
C ARG A 375 20.18 0.72 -7.54
N GLY A 376 19.74 -0.50 -7.81
CA GLY A 376 20.40 -1.43 -8.72
C GLY A 376 20.55 -0.81 -10.10
N TRP A 377 19.43 -0.39 -10.70
CA TRP A 377 19.38 0.31 -11.99
C TRP A 377 20.28 1.56 -12.02
N LEU A 378 20.19 2.40 -10.99
CA LEU A 378 20.96 3.62 -10.85
C LEU A 378 22.47 3.37 -10.82
N SER A 379 22.90 2.28 -10.16
CA SER A 379 24.31 1.91 -10.02
C SER A 379 24.88 1.13 -11.20
N GLY A 380 24.01 0.64 -12.11
CA GLY A 380 24.39 -0.24 -13.22
C GLY A 380 24.92 -1.60 -12.77
N ARG A 381 24.55 -2.04 -11.56
CA ARG A 381 24.95 -3.34 -10.98
C ARG A 381 23.75 -4.26 -10.93
N ASP A 382 24.00 -5.57 -10.85
CA ASP A 382 22.96 -6.55 -10.50
C ASP A 382 22.26 -6.09 -9.20
N ALA A 383 20.95 -5.94 -9.30
CA ALA A 383 20.18 -5.34 -8.22
C ALA A 383 20.15 -6.23 -6.96
N PHE A 384 20.15 -7.55 -7.11
CA PHE A 384 20.10 -8.47 -5.98
C PHE A 384 21.41 -8.47 -5.20
N ASP A 385 22.54 -8.56 -5.89
CA ASP A 385 23.87 -8.48 -5.26
C ASP A 385 24.08 -7.12 -4.58
N ALA A 386 23.71 -6.04 -5.26
CA ALA A 386 23.79 -4.69 -4.69
C ALA A 386 22.89 -4.52 -3.45
N SER A 387 21.75 -5.22 -3.39
CA SER A 387 20.85 -5.25 -2.23
C SER A 387 21.49 -5.94 -1.04
N ASN A 388 22.09 -7.12 -1.25
CA ASN A 388 22.78 -7.87 -0.21
C ASN A 388 23.95 -7.07 0.36
N MET A 389 24.81 -6.51 -0.49
CA MET A 389 25.93 -5.65 -0.07
C MET A 389 25.46 -4.43 0.75
N PHE A 390 24.33 -3.83 0.37
CA PHE A 390 23.77 -2.68 1.10
C PHE A 390 23.36 -3.08 2.52
N LEU A 391 22.82 -4.29 2.71
CA LEU A 391 22.30 -4.77 3.98
C LEU A 391 23.38 -5.41 4.89
N GLU A 392 24.64 -5.48 4.48
CA GLU A 392 25.72 -6.06 5.31
C GLU A 392 25.96 -5.29 6.61
N THR A 393 25.68 -3.98 6.62
CA THR A 393 25.93 -3.12 7.79
C THR A 393 24.64 -2.78 8.54
N ALA A 394 24.73 -2.78 9.87
CA ALA A 394 23.59 -2.44 10.74
C ALA A 394 23.09 -1.00 10.53
N GLU A 395 23.99 -0.08 10.16
CA GLU A 395 23.63 1.31 9.85
C GLU A 395 22.70 1.38 8.64
N MET A 396 23.08 0.74 7.54
CA MET A 396 22.30 0.79 6.29
C MET A 396 20.98 0.01 6.44
N LYS A 397 20.99 -1.13 7.14
CA LYS A 397 19.76 -1.83 7.56
C LYS A 397 18.84 -0.89 8.35
N GLY A 398 19.39 -0.14 9.32
CA GLY A 398 18.64 0.81 10.13
C GLY A 398 17.98 1.91 9.30
N ARG A 399 18.70 2.50 8.33
CA ARG A 399 18.15 3.54 7.43
C ARG A 399 17.00 3.00 6.59
N LEU A 400 17.13 1.80 6.03
CA LEU A 400 16.05 1.19 5.23
C LEU A 400 14.86 0.81 6.12
N LEU A 401 15.11 0.27 7.31
CA LEU A 401 14.07 -0.07 8.27
C LEU A 401 13.27 1.16 8.71
N GLU A 402 13.88 2.32 8.88
CA GLU A 402 13.16 3.57 9.16
C GLU A 402 12.12 3.86 8.07
N GLY A 403 12.46 3.66 6.79
CA GLY A 403 11.51 3.76 5.67
C GLY A 403 10.39 2.72 5.73
N VAL A 404 10.70 1.48 6.14
CA VAL A 404 9.70 0.42 6.35
C VAL A 404 8.74 0.81 7.48
N VAL A 405 9.26 1.32 8.59
CA VAL A 405 8.47 1.83 9.73
C VAL A 405 7.56 2.97 9.27
N PHE A 406 8.09 3.95 8.53
CA PHE A 406 7.30 5.03 7.95
C PHE A 406 6.13 4.49 7.10
N SER A 407 6.41 3.58 6.16
CA SER A 407 5.40 3.00 5.26
C SER A 407 4.31 2.26 6.04
N HIS A 408 4.69 1.46 7.05
CA HIS A 408 3.73 0.74 7.89
C HIS A 408 2.90 1.69 8.75
N MET A 409 3.52 2.71 9.35
CA MET A 409 2.81 3.73 10.12
C MET A 409 1.81 4.53 9.27
N ALA A 410 2.18 4.89 8.05
CA ALA A 410 1.27 5.57 7.13
C ALA A 410 0.03 4.71 6.84
N ARG A 411 0.22 3.39 6.68
CA ARG A 411 -0.88 2.44 6.48
C ARG A 411 -1.69 2.21 7.75
N LEU A 412 -1.08 2.20 8.92
CA LEU A 412 -1.78 2.14 10.20
C LEU A 412 -2.67 3.36 10.38
N ALA A 413 -2.10 4.56 10.21
CA ALA A 413 -2.83 5.81 10.36
C ALA A 413 -4.01 5.90 9.37
N TYR A 414 -3.81 5.47 8.12
CA TYR A 414 -4.89 5.35 7.15
C TYR A 414 -5.98 4.34 7.58
N GLY A 415 -5.60 3.19 8.15
CA GLY A 415 -6.56 2.20 8.64
C GLY A 415 -7.37 2.71 9.85
N LEU A 416 -6.76 3.53 10.71
CA LEU A 416 -7.41 4.12 11.89
C LEU A 416 -8.30 5.31 11.55
N ALA A 417 -7.96 6.05 10.49
CA ALA A 417 -8.73 7.18 9.99
C ALA A 417 -8.76 7.15 8.44
N PRO A 418 -9.61 6.30 7.84
CA PRO A 418 -9.69 6.18 6.39
C PRO A 418 -10.05 7.50 5.73
N SER A 419 -9.41 7.78 4.61
CA SER A 419 -9.67 8.94 3.77
C SER A 419 -9.77 8.51 2.31
N PRO A 420 -10.54 9.21 1.45
CA PRO A 420 -10.46 8.98 0.00
C PRO A 420 -9.04 9.21 -0.57
N LEU A 421 -8.22 9.98 0.14
CA LEU A 421 -6.83 10.26 -0.17
C LEU A 421 -5.94 9.42 0.76
N PHE A 422 -5.27 8.41 0.21
CA PHE A 422 -4.12 7.81 0.88
C PHE A 422 -2.93 8.77 0.75
N ASP A 423 -2.79 9.64 1.73
CA ASP A 423 -1.68 10.56 1.81
C ASP A 423 -0.99 10.43 3.17
N ALA A 424 0.16 9.73 3.19
CA ALA A 424 0.99 9.59 4.38
C ALA A 424 1.38 10.96 4.98
N SER A 425 1.50 11.98 4.13
CA SER A 425 2.07 13.28 4.50
C SER A 425 1.14 14.15 5.35
N SER A 426 -0.12 13.76 5.50
CA SER A 426 -1.07 14.37 6.45
C SER A 426 -1.27 13.55 7.73
N ALA A 427 -0.65 12.37 7.83
CA ALA A 427 -0.89 11.41 8.90
C ALA A 427 0.36 11.07 9.72
N VAL A 428 1.53 11.06 9.07
CA VAL A 428 2.83 10.76 9.67
C VAL A 428 3.77 11.92 9.43
N PHE A 429 4.36 12.40 10.52
CA PHE A 429 5.21 13.58 10.54
C PHE A 429 6.53 13.27 11.22
N TYR A 430 7.59 14.00 10.90
CA TYR A 430 8.75 14.08 11.80
C TYR A 430 8.64 15.35 12.66
N TRP A 431 9.43 15.45 13.72
CA TRP A 431 9.46 16.66 14.54
C TRP A 431 10.88 17.06 14.94
N LYS A 432 11.09 18.34 15.20
CA LYS A 432 12.38 18.87 15.66
C LYS A 432 12.18 19.89 16.78
N SER A 433 12.87 19.67 17.89
CA SER A 433 12.88 20.54 19.05
C SER A 433 13.63 21.86 18.77
N ARG A 434 13.44 22.84 19.65
CA ARG A 434 14.25 24.09 19.63
C ARG A 434 15.74 23.84 19.86
N LYS A 435 16.10 22.74 20.54
CA LYS A 435 17.49 22.32 20.80
C LYS A 435 18.11 21.54 19.64
N GLY A 436 17.41 21.41 18.51
CA GLY A 436 17.91 20.70 17.33
C GLY A 436 17.71 19.18 17.36
N ARG A 437 17.31 18.58 18.48
CA ARG A 437 16.95 17.14 18.55
C ARG A 437 15.75 16.84 17.64
N GLU A 438 15.90 15.81 16.83
CA GLU A 438 14.90 15.30 15.90
C GLU A 438 14.19 14.09 16.53
N LEU A 439 12.89 13.98 16.27
CA LEU A 439 12.06 12.79 16.48
C LEU A 439 11.69 12.27 15.10
N ASP A 440 11.95 10.98 14.84
CA ASP A 440 11.73 10.39 13.52
C ASP A 440 10.29 10.47 13.07
N PHE A 441 9.36 10.01 13.92
CA PHE A 441 7.94 10.00 13.57
C PHE A 441 7.01 10.42 14.71
N ALA A 442 5.90 11.03 14.32
CA ALA A 442 4.75 11.34 15.14
C ALA A 442 3.49 11.12 14.28
N PHE A 443 2.51 10.39 14.81
CA PHE A 443 1.22 10.18 14.13
C PHE A 443 0.06 10.38 15.10
N SER A 444 -1.09 10.79 14.57
CA SER A 444 -2.27 11.09 15.39
C SER A 444 -3.01 9.80 15.81
N LEU A 445 -3.33 9.70 17.09
CA LEU A 445 -4.16 8.67 17.70
C LEU A 445 -5.00 9.31 18.81
N GLU A 446 -6.33 9.23 18.70
CA GLU A 446 -7.27 9.78 19.71
C GLU A 446 -7.02 11.25 20.09
N GLY A 447 -6.67 12.08 19.10
CA GLY A 447 -6.42 13.51 19.30
C GLY A 447 -5.07 13.85 19.94
N LYS A 448 -4.19 12.86 20.13
CA LYS A 448 -2.80 13.04 20.59
C LYS A 448 -1.83 12.48 19.56
N TYR A 449 -0.59 12.97 19.57
CA TYR A 449 0.47 12.43 18.71
C TYR A 449 1.28 11.36 19.46
N VAL A 450 1.40 10.16 18.88
CA VAL A 450 2.28 9.12 19.41
C VAL A 450 3.68 9.33 18.85
N PRO A 451 4.69 9.69 19.69
CA PRO A 451 6.06 9.80 19.23
C PRO A 451 6.69 8.43 19.05
N VAL A 452 7.37 8.23 17.92
CA VAL A 452 8.08 7.02 17.57
C VAL A 452 9.50 7.38 17.13
N GLU A 453 10.49 6.77 17.77
CA GLU A 453 11.92 6.87 17.43
C GLU A 453 12.39 5.52 16.88
N VAL A 454 13.15 5.51 15.77
CA VAL A 454 13.68 4.28 15.20
C VAL A 454 15.16 4.13 15.55
N LYS A 455 15.48 3.11 16.33
CA LYS A 455 16.84 2.80 16.77
C LYS A 455 17.16 1.33 16.56
N TYR A 456 17.63 0.98 15.37
CA TYR A 456 18.03 -0.40 15.03
C TYR A 456 19.34 -0.82 15.75
N SER A 457 19.23 -1.07 17.06
CA SER A 457 20.31 -1.43 17.96
C SER A 457 19.80 -2.42 19.02
N SER A 458 20.66 -3.34 19.42
CA SER A 458 20.42 -4.25 20.56
C SER A 458 20.78 -3.62 21.91
N ARG A 459 21.31 -2.40 21.91
CA ARG A 459 21.63 -1.64 23.12
C ARG A 459 20.95 -0.28 23.04
N ILE A 460 19.93 -0.10 23.88
CA ILE A 460 19.13 1.13 23.94
C ILE A 460 19.41 1.85 25.25
N ARG A 461 19.86 3.09 25.14
CA ARG A 461 20.21 3.95 26.27
C ARG A 461 19.09 4.94 26.54
N ARG A 462 19.14 5.58 27.72
CA ARG A 462 18.17 6.62 28.09
C ARG A 462 18.21 7.83 27.15
N GLU A 463 19.37 8.12 26.56
CA GLU A 463 19.55 9.21 25.59
C GLU A 463 18.76 9.01 24.30
N ASP A 464 18.53 7.75 23.89
CA ASP A 464 17.70 7.43 22.72
C ASP A 464 16.21 7.79 22.93
N CYS A 465 15.80 8.10 24.17
CA CYS A 465 14.45 8.56 24.49
C CYS A 465 14.32 10.10 24.56
N TYR A 466 15.41 10.85 24.36
CA TYR A 466 15.42 12.28 24.59
C TYR A 466 14.56 13.08 23.60
N SER A 467 14.49 12.65 22.33
CA SER A 467 13.61 13.23 21.31
C SER A 467 12.14 13.10 21.73
N ILE A 468 11.74 11.91 22.20
CA ILE A 468 10.42 11.61 22.74
C ILE A 468 10.09 12.51 23.94
N TYR A 469 10.99 12.62 24.92
CA TYR A 469 10.77 13.47 26.08
C TYR A 469 10.63 14.95 25.73
N ASP A 470 11.39 15.44 24.74
CA ASP A 470 11.25 16.81 24.28
C ASP A 470 9.93 17.03 23.53
N PHE A 471 9.49 16.05 22.74
CA PHE A 471 8.19 16.12 22.08
C PHE A 471 7.03 16.10 23.08
N MET A 472 7.12 15.31 24.14
CA MET A 472 6.09 15.27 25.18
C MET A 472 5.87 16.61 25.89
N LYS A 473 6.93 17.41 26.05
CA LYS A 473 6.84 18.76 26.64
C LYS A 473 6.01 19.74 25.80
N THR A 474 5.68 19.40 24.55
CA THR A 474 4.78 20.22 23.71
C THR A 474 3.31 20.15 24.16
N GLY A 475 2.93 19.17 24.99
CA GLY A 475 1.56 18.98 25.48
C GLY A 475 0.61 18.29 24.50
N THR A 476 1.02 18.09 23.24
CA THR A 476 0.21 17.43 22.19
C THR A 476 0.48 15.93 22.05
N ALA A 477 1.53 15.42 22.70
CA ALA A 477 1.91 14.02 22.64
C ALA A 477 1.03 13.11 23.50
N ALA A 478 1.00 11.82 23.16
CA ALA A 478 0.55 10.74 24.04
C ALA A 478 1.44 10.65 25.29
N ARG A 479 0.93 10.00 26.35
CA ARG A 479 1.65 9.86 27.64
C ARG A 479 2.92 9.01 27.56
N ARG A 480 3.02 8.16 26.54
CA ARG A 480 4.13 7.26 26.28
C ARG A 480 4.52 7.31 24.79
N GLY A 481 5.80 7.22 24.49
CA GLY A 481 6.34 7.04 23.14
C GLY A 481 6.86 5.63 22.91
N ILE A 482 7.21 5.32 21.67
CA ILE A 482 7.73 4.02 21.26
C ILE A 482 9.14 4.22 20.70
N VAL A 483 10.10 3.45 21.20
CA VAL A 483 11.41 3.29 20.57
C VAL A 483 11.39 1.95 19.85
N VAL A 484 11.46 1.99 18.52
CA VAL A 484 11.54 0.80 17.68
C VAL A 484 12.99 0.31 17.71
N THR A 485 13.21 -0.89 18.24
CA THR A 485 14.54 -1.45 18.50
C THR A 485 14.88 -2.56 17.52
N ARG A 486 16.11 -3.09 17.56
CA ARG A 486 16.43 -4.33 16.84
C ARG A 486 15.68 -5.51 17.46
N ASP A 487 15.91 -5.75 18.74
CA ASP A 487 15.50 -6.96 19.48
C ASP A 487 15.08 -6.69 20.95
N VAL A 488 15.26 -5.47 21.46
CA VAL A 488 14.97 -5.12 22.86
C VAL A 488 13.47 -4.86 23.07
N LEU A 489 12.82 -5.70 23.89
CA LEU A 489 11.43 -5.56 24.30
C LEU A 489 11.32 -5.13 25.77
N GLU A 490 10.85 -3.91 26.00
CA GLU A 490 10.56 -3.36 27.33
C GLU A 490 9.30 -2.48 27.24
N VAL A 491 8.13 -3.08 27.43
CA VAL A 491 6.84 -2.36 27.45
C VAL A 491 6.41 -2.08 28.89
N GLU A 492 6.63 -3.04 29.79
CA GLU A 492 6.20 -3.02 31.18
C GLU A 492 7.24 -2.30 32.04
N ALA A 493 7.14 -0.97 32.11
CA ALA A 493 7.94 -0.13 33.01
C ALA A 493 7.26 1.23 33.25
N GLY A 494 7.48 1.85 34.41
CA GLY A 494 6.99 3.20 34.78
C GLY A 494 7.60 4.38 33.99
N GLY A 495 8.27 4.12 32.87
CA GLY A 495 8.89 5.13 32.01
C GLY A 495 7.99 5.66 30.91
N SER A 496 8.31 6.82 30.35
CA SER A 496 7.56 7.44 29.25
C SER A 496 7.89 6.85 27.86
N CYS A 497 8.68 5.78 27.77
CA CYS A 497 9.07 5.16 26.51
C CYS A 497 8.94 3.63 26.61
N ALA A 498 8.21 3.01 25.69
CA ALA A 498 8.22 1.57 25.47
C ALA A 498 9.26 1.23 24.42
N LYS A 499 10.08 0.20 24.66
CA LYS A 499 11.00 -0.35 23.67
C LYS A 499 10.35 -1.55 23.01
N VAL A 500 10.22 -1.53 21.69
CA VAL A 500 9.53 -2.56 20.93
C VAL A 500 10.42 -3.01 19.78
N PRO A 501 10.76 -4.31 19.68
CA PRO A 501 11.48 -4.84 18.53
C PRO A 501 10.77 -4.53 17.22
N CYS A 502 11.54 -4.19 16.20
CA CYS A 502 11.03 -3.80 14.90
C CYS A 502 10.06 -4.80 14.28
N TYR A 503 10.37 -6.10 14.33
CA TYR A 503 9.48 -7.14 13.82
C TYR A 503 8.13 -7.15 14.54
N LEU A 504 8.09 -6.95 15.87
CA LEU A 504 6.83 -6.86 16.63
C LEU A 504 6.05 -5.58 16.31
N PHE A 505 6.74 -4.45 16.21
CA PHE A 505 6.11 -3.18 15.83
C PHE A 505 5.46 -3.28 14.45
N LEU A 506 6.13 -3.91 13.48
CA LEU A 506 5.61 -4.10 12.12
C LEU A 506 4.46 -5.11 12.04
N LEU A 507 4.26 -5.97 13.06
CA LEU A 507 3.04 -6.77 13.17
C LEU A 507 1.82 -5.93 13.55
N LEU A 508 2.02 -4.87 14.34
CA LEU A 508 0.96 -3.92 14.74
C LEU A 508 0.58 -2.95 13.61
N ALA A 509 1.59 -2.42 12.91
CA ALA A 509 1.44 -1.33 11.94
C ALA A 509 0.85 -1.76 10.56
#